data_AF-A0A2E6LGU1-F1
#
_entry.id   AF-A0A2E6LGU1-F1
#
_cell.length_a   1.000
_cell.length_b   1.000
_cell.length_c   1.000
_cell.angle_alpha   90.00
_cell.angle_beta   90.00
_cell.angle_gamma   90.00
#
_symmetry.space_group_name_H-M   'P 1'
#
loop_
_entity.id
_entity.type
_entity.pdbx_description
1 polymer ?
#
loop_
_entity_poly.entity_id
_entity_poly.type
_entity_poly.pdbx_seq_one_letter_code
_entity_poly.pdbx_strand_id
1 'polypeptide(L)'
;MRKNLIYIILSLSVLVQINCSNDSGPKDPLAPNLISPNNNEACFDGTIVNDTQSSVDFQWSVSENAVSYEVLVNNLANQTSQVYGSGTNQLNITLTNAEPYSWSVNALGEDGTTPASSQTWKFYLAGKNIINYAPFPPELLSPRSGGNLTPVNGIVLLSWNCTDVDDDLESFEVYLDNSNGTTLLKTIPYETLTTEIEVDVENKKDYYWKIIAIDSNGNSSSSGVYGFRTN
;
A
#
# COMPACT_ATOMS: atom_id res chain seq x y z
N MET A 1 -10.67 8.93 -115.50
CA MET A 1 -9.36 8.27 -115.75
C MET A 1 -8.52 8.34 -114.48
N ARG A 2 -7.82 7.24 -114.18
CA ARG A 2 -6.78 7.03 -113.15
C ARG A 2 -7.19 7.01 -111.67
N LYS A 3 -7.07 5.79 -111.14
CA LYS A 3 -6.90 5.36 -109.75
C LYS A 3 -5.72 6.08 -109.07
N ASN A 4 -5.76 6.21 -107.73
CA ASN A 4 -4.82 5.52 -106.86
C ASN A 4 -5.24 5.57 -105.38
N LEU A 5 -5.11 4.40 -104.74
CA LEU A 5 -5.20 4.11 -103.31
C LEU A 5 -4.15 4.89 -102.50
N ILE A 6 -4.38 5.09 -101.19
CA ILE A 6 -3.47 4.69 -100.08
C ILE A 6 -4.17 4.91 -98.72
N TYR A 7 -3.78 4.08 -97.76
CA TYR A 7 -4.45 3.61 -96.53
C TYR A 7 -4.01 4.32 -95.23
N ILE A 8 -4.87 4.24 -94.19
CA ILE A 8 -4.62 4.03 -92.73
C ILE A 8 -3.88 5.19 -92.01
N ILE A 9 -4.35 5.75 -90.88
CA ILE A 9 -4.32 5.20 -89.51
C ILE A 9 -5.45 5.87 -88.69
N LEU A 10 -6.34 5.07 -88.11
CA LEU A 10 -7.34 5.53 -87.13
C LEU A 10 -6.70 5.45 -85.73
N SER A 11 -6.22 6.56 -85.20
CA SER A 11 -5.68 6.64 -83.83
C SER A 11 -6.83 6.66 -82.82
N LEU A 12 -7.14 5.50 -82.26
CA LEU A 12 -8.10 5.36 -81.16
C LEU A 12 -7.43 5.83 -79.86
N SER A 13 -7.58 7.11 -79.54
CA SER A 13 -7.18 7.69 -78.25
C SER A 13 -8.11 7.18 -77.15
N VAL A 14 -7.71 6.11 -76.47
CA VAL A 14 -8.33 5.65 -75.24
C VAL A 14 -7.95 6.61 -74.13
N LEU A 15 -8.89 7.48 -73.74
CA LEU A 15 -8.80 8.27 -72.51
C LEU A 15 -8.99 7.33 -71.31
N VAL A 16 -7.88 6.93 -70.69
CA VAL A 16 -7.87 6.28 -69.38
C VAL A 16 -8.22 7.35 -68.35
N GLN A 17 -9.47 7.33 -67.87
CA GLN A 17 -9.88 8.07 -66.68
C GLN A 17 -9.24 7.39 -65.47
N ILE A 18 -8.14 7.94 -64.98
CA ILE A 18 -7.56 7.58 -63.69
C ILE A 18 -8.47 8.16 -62.62
N ASN A 19 -9.38 7.35 -62.12
CA ASN A 19 -10.05 7.62 -60.84
C ASN A 19 -9.03 7.36 -59.73
N CYS A 20 -8.29 8.40 -59.33
CA CYS A 20 -7.57 8.40 -58.06
C CYS A 20 -8.61 8.52 -56.94
N SER A 21 -9.08 7.39 -56.43
CA SER A 21 -9.60 7.36 -55.06
C SER A 21 -8.41 7.60 -54.14
N ASN A 22 -8.38 8.76 -53.46
CA ASN A 22 -7.52 8.95 -52.30
C ASN A 22 -8.03 8.04 -51.18
N ASP A 23 -7.76 6.74 -51.27
CA ASP A 23 -7.90 5.82 -50.17
C ASP A 23 -6.59 5.88 -49.37
N SER A 24 -6.45 6.95 -48.60
CA SER A 24 -5.42 6.93 -47.55
C SER A 24 -5.95 5.98 -46.49
N GLY A 25 -5.38 4.78 -46.43
CA GLY A 25 -5.69 3.77 -45.43
C GLY A 25 -5.57 4.31 -43.99
N PRO A 26 -5.90 3.47 -42.99
CA PRO A 26 -5.96 3.92 -41.61
C PRO A 26 -4.62 4.51 -41.16
N LYS A 27 -4.69 5.61 -40.40
CA LYS A 27 -3.50 6.35 -39.95
C LYS A 27 -2.94 5.71 -38.69
N ASP A 28 -1.62 5.64 -38.61
CA ASP A 28 -0.95 5.14 -37.40
C ASP A 28 -1.31 6.00 -36.17
N PRO A 29 -1.49 5.37 -35.00
CA PRO A 29 -1.68 6.07 -33.75
C PRO A 29 -0.42 6.85 -33.36
N LEU A 30 -0.60 7.93 -32.60
CA LEU A 30 0.52 8.64 -31.97
C LEU A 30 0.90 8.02 -30.62
N ALA A 31 2.18 8.12 -30.25
CA ALA A 31 2.66 7.67 -28.95
C ALA A 31 2.02 8.49 -27.81
N PRO A 32 1.49 7.84 -26.75
CA PRO A 32 0.95 8.56 -25.61
C PRO A 32 2.06 9.10 -24.71
N ASN A 33 1.80 10.25 -24.08
CA ASN A 33 2.62 10.77 -22.98
C ASN A 33 2.12 10.21 -21.66
N LEU A 34 3.03 9.71 -20.83
CA LEU A 34 2.70 9.16 -19.52
C LEU A 34 2.40 10.28 -18.52
N ILE A 35 1.44 10.06 -17.61
CA ILE A 35 1.00 11.04 -16.62
C ILE A 35 1.21 10.50 -15.20
N SER A 36 0.73 9.29 -14.90
CA SER A 36 0.84 8.67 -13.58
C SER A 36 0.95 7.14 -13.72
N PRO A 37 1.73 6.44 -12.88
CA PRO A 37 2.62 6.95 -11.81
C PRO A 37 3.84 7.73 -12.33
N ASN A 38 4.31 8.71 -11.56
CA ASN A 38 5.45 9.58 -11.93
C ASN A 38 6.76 8.81 -12.18
N ASN A 39 7.56 9.31 -13.12
CA ASN A 39 8.85 8.72 -13.44
C ASN A 39 9.91 8.99 -12.36
N ASN A 40 10.65 7.93 -11.99
CA ASN A 40 11.76 7.93 -11.03
C ASN A 40 11.39 8.36 -9.61
N GLU A 41 10.14 8.17 -9.20
CA GLU A 41 9.64 8.57 -7.89
C GLU A 41 8.97 7.40 -7.15
N ALA A 42 8.77 7.58 -5.85
CA ALA A 42 7.88 6.70 -5.08
C ALA A 42 6.42 7.07 -5.36
N CYS A 43 5.58 6.07 -5.60
CA CYS A 43 4.14 6.22 -5.76
C CYS A 43 3.46 5.96 -4.41
N PHE A 44 2.86 7.00 -3.84
CA PHE A 44 2.11 6.95 -2.58
C PHE A 44 0.59 6.91 -2.79
N ASP A 45 0.12 7.08 -4.03
CA ASP A 45 -1.30 7.19 -4.38
C ASP A 45 -1.98 5.83 -4.61
N GLY A 46 -1.33 4.72 -4.23
CA GLY A 46 -1.90 3.39 -4.31
C GLY A 46 -3.06 3.23 -3.32
N THR A 47 -4.21 2.75 -3.81
CA THR A 47 -5.34 2.39 -2.95
C THR A 47 -5.13 0.98 -2.41
N ILE A 48 -4.99 0.84 -1.08
CA ILE A 48 -4.73 -0.45 -0.43
C ILE A 48 -5.85 -1.44 -0.74
N VAL A 49 -5.49 -2.60 -1.28
CA VAL A 49 -6.40 -3.73 -1.50
C VAL A 49 -6.32 -4.73 -0.35
N ASN A 50 -5.09 -5.02 0.10
CA ASN A 50 -4.79 -5.85 1.27
C ASN A 50 -3.35 -5.57 1.75
N ASP A 51 -2.85 -6.33 2.73
CA ASP A 51 -1.52 -6.10 3.32
C ASP A 51 -0.37 -6.24 2.32
N THR A 52 -0.55 -6.99 1.23
CA THR A 52 0.50 -7.25 0.23
C THR A 52 0.29 -6.54 -1.10
N GLN A 53 -0.89 -5.94 -1.36
CA GLN A 53 -1.22 -5.38 -2.66
C GLN A 53 -1.96 -4.04 -2.57
N SER A 54 -1.69 -3.17 -3.54
CA SER A 54 -2.41 -1.91 -3.76
C SER A 54 -2.81 -1.77 -5.22
N SER A 55 -3.96 -1.14 -5.45
CA SER A 55 -4.43 -0.75 -6.78
C SER A 55 -3.84 0.60 -7.15
N VAL A 56 -3.21 0.68 -8.32
CA VAL A 56 -2.56 1.88 -8.84
C VAL A 56 -3.28 2.33 -10.10
N ASP A 57 -3.64 3.61 -10.16
CA ASP A 57 -4.27 4.21 -11.33
C ASP A 57 -3.21 4.70 -12.33
N PHE A 58 -3.09 3.97 -13.43
CA PHE A 58 -2.21 4.32 -14.54
C PHE A 58 -2.93 5.28 -15.47
N GLN A 59 -2.33 6.43 -15.76
CA GLN A 59 -2.90 7.46 -16.62
C GLN A 59 -1.90 7.92 -17.67
N TRP A 60 -2.39 8.16 -18.88
CA TRP A 60 -1.63 8.69 -20.00
C TRP A 60 -2.48 9.63 -20.86
N SER A 61 -1.86 10.36 -21.78
CA SER A 61 -2.57 11.23 -22.71
C SER A 61 -3.33 10.40 -23.75
N VAL A 62 -4.51 10.87 -24.17
CA VAL A 62 -5.20 10.31 -25.33
C VAL A 62 -4.32 10.46 -26.58
N SER A 63 -4.10 9.35 -27.28
CA SER A 63 -3.38 9.28 -28.55
C SER A 63 -4.31 9.53 -29.73
N GLU A 64 -3.89 10.36 -30.67
CA GLU A 64 -4.58 10.52 -31.96
C GLU A 64 -4.54 9.20 -32.73
N ASN A 65 -5.63 8.85 -33.43
CA ASN A 65 -5.86 7.61 -34.17
C ASN A 65 -5.72 6.30 -33.36
N ALA A 66 -5.71 6.37 -32.03
CA ALA A 66 -5.76 5.18 -31.17
C ALA A 66 -7.20 4.74 -30.90
N VAL A 67 -7.43 3.43 -31.02
CA VAL A 67 -8.69 2.75 -30.69
C VAL A 67 -8.62 2.15 -29.29
N SER A 68 -7.45 1.66 -28.88
CA SER A 68 -7.23 1.06 -27.57
C SER A 68 -5.75 1.15 -27.15
N TYR A 69 -5.45 0.67 -25.95
CA TYR A 69 -4.11 0.71 -25.38
C TYR A 69 -3.75 -0.62 -24.72
N GLU A 70 -2.45 -0.92 -24.71
CA GLU A 70 -1.85 -1.95 -23.89
C GLU A 70 -0.85 -1.33 -22.93
N VAL A 71 -1.03 -1.56 -21.63
CA VAL A 71 -0.11 -1.16 -20.57
C VAL A 71 0.80 -2.34 -20.26
N LEU A 72 2.08 -2.20 -20.56
CA LEU A 72 3.11 -3.16 -20.18
C LEU A 72 3.68 -2.74 -18.82
N VAL A 73 3.60 -3.63 -17.83
CA VAL A 73 4.14 -3.41 -16.48
C VAL A 73 5.13 -4.52 -16.16
N ASN A 74 6.34 -4.14 -15.74
CA ASN A 74 7.37 -5.07 -15.29
C ASN A 74 7.64 -4.85 -13.81
N ASN A 75 7.60 -5.92 -13.02
CA ASN A 75 8.15 -5.91 -11.66
C ASN A 75 9.66 -6.12 -11.76
N LEU A 76 10.42 -5.13 -11.31
CA LEU A 76 11.88 -5.11 -11.45
C LEU A 76 12.60 -5.93 -10.37
N ALA A 77 11.93 -6.29 -9.28
CA ALA A 77 12.51 -7.14 -8.24
C ALA A 77 12.52 -8.61 -8.62
N ASN A 78 11.41 -9.10 -9.18
CA ASN A 78 11.27 -10.50 -9.59
C ASN A 78 11.39 -10.72 -11.11
N GLN A 79 11.59 -9.65 -11.89
CA GLN A 79 11.76 -9.65 -13.35
C GLN A 79 10.56 -10.25 -14.11
N THR A 80 9.35 -10.14 -13.56
CA THR A 80 8.12 -10.57 -14.24
C THR A 80 7.49 -9.42 -15.02
N SER A 81 6.86 -9.76 -16.15
CA SER A 81 6.20 -8.80 -17.05
C SER A 81 4.75 -9.19 -17.27
N GLN A 82 3.85 -8.20 -17.26
CA GLN A 82 2.43 -8.39 -17.53
C GLN A 82 1.93 -7.29 -18.47
N VAL A 83 0.97 -7.63 -19.32
CA VAL A 83 0.33 -6.73 -20.27
C VAL A 83 -1.15 -6.62 -19.93
N TYR A 84 -1.67 -5.40 -19.92
CA TYR A 84 -3.05 -5.10 -19.58
C TYR A 84 -3.71 -4.25 -20.67
N GLY A 85 -4.88 -4.65 -21.15
CA GLY A 85 -5.63 -3.88 -22.15
C GLY A 85 -6.51 -2.80 -21.52
N SER A 86 -6.61 -1.64 -22.17
CA SER A 86 -7.60 -0.61 -21.84
C SER A 86 -8.21 -0.01 -23.10
N GLY A 87 -9.53 0.25 -23.06
CA GLY A 87 -10.24 1.00 -24.10
C GLY A 87 -10.22 2.52 -23.88
N THR A 88 -9.58 2.99 -22.81
CA THR A 88 -9.50 4.41 -22.45
C THR A 88 -8.07 4.78 -22.08
N ASN A 89 -7.81 6.04 -21.75
CA ASN A 89 -6.47 6.53 -21.39
C ASN A 89 -6.12 6.38 -19.90
N GLN A 90 -6.85 5.52 -19.19
CA GLN A 90 -6.60 5.18 -17.79
C GLN A 90 -6.87 3.70 -17.53
N LEU A 91 -6.21 3.13 -16.52
CA LEU A 91 -6.43 1.76 -16.06
C LEU A 91 -5.95 1.56 -14.62
N ASN A 92 -6.80 0.99 -13.77
CA ASN A 92 -6.40 0.55 -12.43
C ASN A 92 -5.79 -0.85 -12.49
N ILE A 93 -4.57 -1.01 -11.97
CA ILE A 93 -3.84 -2.28 -11.93
C ILE A 93 -3.44 -2.58 -10.49
N THR A 94 -3.77 -3.77 -10.00
CA THR A 94 -3.36 -4.23 -8.66
C THR A 94 -1.95 -4.80 -8.72
N LEU A 95 -1.05 -4.22 -7.93
CA LEU A 95 0.36 -4.56 -7.87
C LEU A 95 0.77 -4.91 -6.43
N THR A 96 1.87 -5.66 -6.30
CA THR A 96 2.46 -5.99 -5.01
C THR A 96 3.12 -4.75 -4.41
N ASN A 97 2.84 -4.51 -3.14
CA ASN A 97 3.36 -3.42 -2.34
C ASN A 97 4.89 -3.49 -2.17
N ALA A 98 5.52 -2.33 -1.94
CA ALA A 98 6.93 -2.21 -1.60
C ALA A 98 7.90 -2.76 -2.66
N GLU A 99 7.51 -2.72 -3.94
CA GLU A 99 8.30 -3.24 -5.06
C GLU A 99 8.58 -2.17 -6.13
N PRO A 100 9.73 -2.23 -6.82
CA PRO A 100 10.04 -1.39 -7.97
C PRO A 100 9.38 -1.90 -9.25
N TYR A 101 8.81 -0.99 -10.03
CA TYR A 101 8.15 -1.28 -11.30
C TYR A 101 8.69 -0.42 -12.44
N SER A 102 8.65 -0.93 -13.67
CA SER A 102 8.69 -0.13 -14.89
C SER A 102 7.42 -0.32 -15.70
N TRP A 103 7.02 0.68 -16.46
CA TRP A 103 5.83 0.61 -17.28
C TRP A 103 5.92 1.47 -18.54
N SER A 104 5.13 1.08 -19.55
CA SER A 104 4.96 1.79 -20.80
C SER A 104 3.59 1.50 -21.39
N VAL A 105 3.12 2.35 -22.29
CA VAL A 105 1.83 2.20 -22.97
C VAL A 105 2.05 2.11 -24.48
N ASN A 106 1.45 1.11 -25.10
CA ASN A 106 1.31 1.00 -26.54
C ASN A 106 -0.08 1.49 -26.94
N ALA A 107 -0.15 2.47 -27.82
CA ALA A 107 -1.39 2.88 -28.49
C ALA A 107 -1.62 1.98 -29.72
N LEU A 108 -2.81 1.38 -29.80
CA LEU A 108 -3.24 0.52 -30.89
C LEU A 108 -4.25 1.26 -31.76
N GLY A 109 -4.01 1.34 -33.07
CA GLY A 109 -4.94 1.94 -34.03
C GLY A 109 -5.87 0.91 -34.66
N GLU A 110 -6.51 1.28 -35.77
CA GLU A 110 -7.32 0.36 -36.58
C GLU A 110 -6.49 -0.74 -37.24
N ASP A 111 -7.14 -1.83 -37.65
CA ASP A 111 -6.49 -2.94 -38.36
C ASP A 111 -5.70 -2.43 -39.57
N GLY A 112 -4.43 -2.82 -39.66
CA GLY A 112 -3.51 -2.35 -40.71
C GLY A 112 -2.62 -1.17 -40.31
N THR A 113 -2.78 -0.62 -39.10
CA THR A 113 -1.86 0.38 -38.53
C THR A 113 -0.72 -0.26 -37.72
N THR A 114 0.36 0.50 -37.52
CA THR A 114 1.48 0.11 -36.65
C THR A 114 1.32 0.75 -35.26
N PRO A 115 1.35 -0.01 -34.16
CA PRO A 115 1.30 0.54 -32.81
C PRO A 115 2.39 1.56 -32.51
N ALA A 116 2.07 2.54 -31.66
CA ALA A 116 3.02 3.54 -31.18
C ALA A 116 3.23 3.44 -29.67
N SER A 117 4.49 3.35 -29.24
CA SER A 117 4.86 3.16 -27.83
C SER A 117 5.26 4.47 -27.15
N SER A 118 4.87 4.63 -25.89
CA SER A 118 5.38 5.68 -25.02
C SER A 118 6.85 5.47 -24.64
N GLN A 119 7.42 6.42 -23.90
CA GLN A 119 8.61 6.15 -23.10
C GLN A 119 8.34 5.07 -22.04
N THR A 120 9.40 4.45 -21.54
CA THR A 120 9.32 3.60 -20.34
C THR A 120 9.61 4.45 -19.11
N TRP A 121 8.66 4.49 -18.18
CA TRP A 121 8.85 5.09 -16.87
C TRP A 121 9.09 4.02 -15.82
N LYS A 122 9.69 4.40 -14.70
CA LYS A 122 9.85 3.52 -13.53
C LYS A 122 9.41 4.23 -12.27
N PHE A 123 8.90 3.49 -11.30
CA PHE A 123 8.48 4.02 -10.01
C PHE A 123 8.66 2.95 -8.94
N TYR A 124 8.66 3.37 -7.68
CA TYR A 124 8.61 2.45 -6.54
C TYR A 124 7.20 2.49 -5.94
N LEU A 125 6.48 1.37 -5.92
CA LEU A 125 5.18 1.35 -5.26
C LEU A 125 5.40 1.33 -3.76
N ALA A 126 5.00 2.39 -3.06
CA ALA A 126 5.10 2.42 -1.62
C ALA A 126 4.28 1.27 -1.03
N GLY A 127 4.84 0.60 -0.03
CA GLY A 127 4.07 -0.37 0.73
C GLY A 127 3.08 0.31 1.66
N LYS A 128 2.20 -0.50 2.26
CA LYS A 128 1.43 -0.08 3.43
C LYS A 128 2.44 0.32 4.50
N ASN A 129 2.53 1.61 4.83
CA ASN A 129 3.17 2.03 6.06
C ASN A 129 2.25 1.55 7.19
N ILE A 130 2.48 0.35 7.72
CA ILE A 130 1.96 -0.02 9.03
C ILE A 130 2.82 0.79 10.01
N ILE A 131 2.37 2.00 10.29
CA ILE A 131 2.91 2.76 11.40
C ILE A 131 2.32 2.07 12.63
N ASN A 132 3.15 1.35 13.36
CA ASN A 132 2.76 0.68 14.60
C ASN A 132 3.36 1.45 15.77
N TYR A 133 2.50 1.92 16.67
CA TYR A 133 2.90 2.62 17.87
C TYR A 133 3.01 1.64 19.05
N ALA A 134 3.88 1.94 20.00
CA ALA A 134 3.86 1.21 21.27
C ALA A 134 2.64 1.66 22.09
N PRO A 135 2.09 0.79 22.95
CA PRO A 135 1.01 1.16 23.87
C PRO A 135 1.35 2.40 24.68
N PHE A 136 0.33 3.18 25.07
CA PHE A 136 0.56 4.23 26.05
C PHE A 136 1.01 3.61 27.38
N PRO A 137 1.98 4.23 28.09
CA PRO A 137 2.37 3.79 29.43
C PRO A 137 1.14 3.55 30.33
N PRO A 138 1.00 2.36 30.94
CA PRO A 138 -0.15 2.09 31.80
C PRO A 138 -0.28 3.10 32.94
N GLU A 139 -1.48 3.59 33.18
CA GLU A 139 -1.79 4.49 34.28
C GLU A 139 -2.11 3.67 35.54
N LEU A 140 -1.21 3.69 36.53
CA LEU A 140 -1.41 2.99 37.79
C LEU A 140 -2.44 3.72 38.68
N LEU A 141 -3.59 3.09 38.89
CA LEU A 141 -4.72 3.65 39.64
C LEU A 141 -4.63 3.33 41.14
N SER A 142 -4.30 2.08 41.48
CA SER A 142 -4.16 1.63 42.87
C SER A 142 -3.23 0.41 42.92
N PRO A 143 -2.35 0.28 43.93
CA PRO A 143 -2.00 1.27 44.95
C PRO A 143 -1.31 2.51 44.37
N ARG A 144 -1.71 3.71 44.82
CA ARG A 144 -1.00 4.95 44.45
C ARG A 144 0.39 4.98 45.10
N SER A 145 1.32 5.66 44.43
CA SER A 145 2.69 5.80 44.91
C SER A 145 2.75 6.45 46.31
N GLY A 146 3.54 5.84 47.20
CA GLY A 146 3.63 6.21 48.62
C GLY A 146 2.42 5.82 49.48
N GLY A 147 1.49 5.04 48.95
CA GLY A 147 0.27 4.64 49.67
C GLY A 147 0.55 3.76 50.88
N ASN A 148 -0.28 3.88 51.92
CA ASN A 148 -0.32 2.95 53.05
C ASN A 148 -1.63 2.17 52.99
N LEU A 149 -1.54 0.85 52.96
CA LEU A 149 -2.67 -0.05 52.75
C LEU A 149 -2.79 -1.05 53.91
N THR A 150 -4.01 -1.44 54.22
CA THR A 150 -4.26 -2.56 55.13
C THR A 150 -4.72 -3.75 54.29
N PRO A 151 -3.90 -4.79 54.12
CA PRO A 151 -4.30 -5.98 53.36
C PRO A 151 -5.53 -6.64 53.97
N VAL A 152 -6.46 -7.07 53.13
CA VAL A 152 -7.63 -7.85 53.55
C VAL A 152 -7.32 -9.32 53.31
N ASN A 153 -7.21 -10.12 54.38
CA ASN A 153 -6.77 -11.53 54.29
C ASN A 153 -5.42 -11.72 53.60
N GLY A 154 -4.50 -10.75 53.72
CA GLY A 154 -3.20 -10.79 53.05
C GLY A 154 -3.24 -10.41 51.57
N ILE A 155 -4.33 -9.84 51.09
CA ILE A 155 -4.51 -9.48 49.67
C ILE A 155 -4.56 -7.96 49.50
N VAL A 156 -3.93 -7.48 48.42
CA VAL A 156 -4.07 -6.13 47.88
C VAL A 156 -4.50 -6.22 46.41
N LEU A 157 -5.33 -5.27 45.97
CA LEU A 157 -5.77 -5.14 44.58
C LEU A 157 -4.87 -4.16 43.83
N LEU A 158 -4.21 -4.61 42.76
CA LEU A 158 -3.55 -3.76 41.78
C LEU A 158 -4.55 -3.43 40.67
N SER A 159 -4.63 -2.16 40.28
CA SER A 159 -5.56 -1.65 39.26
C SER A 159 -4.88 -0.59 38.39
N TRP A 160 -5.05 -0.69 37.08
CA TRP A 160 -4.48 0.24 36.10
C TRP A 160 -5.38 0.40 34.87
N ASN A 161 -5.16 1.49 34.12
CA ASN A 161 -5.71 1.69 32.78
C ASN A 161 -4.61 1.61 31.72
N CYS A 162 -4.93 1.13 30.52
CA CYS A 162 -4.03 1.21 29.38
C CYS A 162 -4.81 1.24 28.06
N THR A 163 -4.25 1.94 27.07
CA THR A 163 -4.79 2.07 25.72
C THR A 163 -3.64 2.02 24.72
N ASP A 164 -3.95 1.67 23.49
CA ASP A 164 -3.03 1.76 22.35
C ASP A 164 -3.68 2.60 21.23
N VAL A 165 -2.87 3.23 20.37
CA VAL A 165 -3.37 4.08 19.27
C VAL A 165 -3.97 3.24 18.14
N ASP A 166 -3.39 2.07 17.90
CA ASP A 166 -3.70 1.16 16.80
C ASP A 166 -4.65 0.02 17.25
N ASP A 167 -5.11 0.05 18.51
CA ASP A 167 -6.05 -0.88 19.13
C ASP A 167 -5.60 -2.36 19.10
N ASP A 168 -4.29 -2.62 19.14
CA ASP A 168 -3.70 -3.96 19.06
C ASP A 168 -3.00 -4.44 20.34
N LEU A 169 -3.33 -3.82 21.48
CA LEU A 169 -2.80 -4.19 22.80
C LEU A 169 -3.12 -5.66 23.14
N GLU A 170 -2.09 -6.44 23.46
CA GLU A 170 -2.22 -7.90 23.62
C GLU A 170 -2.16 -8.35 25.09
N SER A 171 -1.20 -7.83 25.87
CA SER A 171 -0.95 -8.33 27.22
C SER A 171 -0.28 -7.34 28.16
N PHE A 172 -0.27 -7.71 29.44
CA PHE A 172 0.44 -7.01 30.52
C PHE A 172 1.39 -7.94 31.25
N GLU A 173 2.63 -7.50 31.46
CA GLU A 173 3.53 -8.08 32.46
C GLU A 173 3.43 -7.28 33.77
N VAL A 174 3.09 -7.99 34.84
CA VAL A 174 2.93 -7.42 36.17
C VAL A 174 4.19 -7.71 36.97
N TYR A 175 4.83 -6.66 37.47
CA TYR A 175 6.00 -6.77 38.33
C TYR A 175 5.67 -6.34 39.75
N LEU A 176 6.15 -7.09 40.74
CA LEU A 176 5.97 -6.81 42.16
C LEU A 176 7.09 -7.44 42.98
N ASP A 177 7.78 -6.63 43.80
CA ASP A 177 8.70 -7.13 44.83
C ASP A 177 8.86 -6.13 45.98
N ASN A 178 9.73 -6.44 46.95
CA ASN A 178 10.00 -5.61 48.12
C ASN A 178 11.21 -4.66 47.97
N SER A 179 11.71 -4.45 46.75
CA SER A 179 12.91 -3.66 46.49
C SER A 179 12.74 -2.54 45.45
N ASN A 180 12.33 -2.86 44.24
CA ASN A 180 12.37 -1.95 43.10
C ASN A 180 11.40 -2.30 41.95
N GLY A 181 10.57 -3.34 42.09
CA GLY A 181 9.57 -3.70 41.08
C GLY A 181 10.20 -4.26 39.81
N THR A 182 11.21 -5.13 39.95
CA THR A 182 11.90 -5.79 38.83
C THR A 182 11.62 -7.30 38.76
N THR A 183 10.99 -7.88 39.78
CA THR A 183 10.57 -9.29 39.76
C THR A 183 9.24 -9.43 39.04
N LEU A 184 9.22 -10.20 37.94
CA LEU A 184 7.99 -10.54 37.22
C LEU A 184 7.12 -11.43 38.12
N LEU A 185 5.88 -11.00 38.35
CA LEU A 185 4.89 -11.77 39.09
C LEU A 185 4.10 -12.69 38.16
N LYS A 186 3.54 -12.14 37.08
CA LYS A 186 2.75 -12.87 36.07
C LYS A 186 2.55 -12.03 34.81
N THR A 187 2.19 -12.70 33.72
CA THR A 187 1.70 -12.09 32.48
C THR A 187 0.22 -12.41 32.33
N ILE A 188 -0.58 -11.42 31.93
CA ILE A 188 -2.03 -11.58 31.73
C ILE A 188 -2.47 -10.95 30.39
N PRO A 189 -3.50 -11.49 29.72
CA PRO A 189 -4.02 -10.90 28.50
C PRO A 189 -4.73 -9.57 28.77
N TYR A 190 -4.73 -8.68 27.77
CA TYR A 190 -5.59 -7.51 27.76
C TYR A 190 -7.02 -7.92 27.39
N GLU A 191 -7.99 -7.47 28.19
CA GLU A 191 -9.42 -7.76 27.96
C GLU A 191 -10.24 -6.46 27.93
N THR A 192 -9.92 -5.51 28.81
CA THR A 192 -10.64 -4.24 28.96
C THR A 192 -9.73 -3.10 29.39
N LEU A 193 -10.11 -1.85 29.10
CA LEU A 193 -9.40 -0.62 29.46
C LEU A 193 -8.85 -0.62 30.90
N THR A 194 -9.72 -0.94 31.87
CA THR A 194 -9.35 -1.06 33.28
C THR A 194 -9.09 -2.52 33.60
N THR A 195 -7.92 -2.83 34.14
CA THR A 195 -7.54 -4.18 34.54
C THR A 195 -7.23 -4.20 36.03
N GLU A 196 -7.67 -5.26 36.71
CA GLU A 196 -7.47 -5.43 38.14
C GLU A 196 -6.99 -6.85 38.46
N ILE A 197 -6.07 -6.98 39.41
CA ILE A 197 -5.61 -8.27 39.91
C ILE A 197 -5.42 -8.24 41.42
N GLU A 198 -5.70 -9.37 42.05
CA GLU A 198 -5.34 -9.63 43.43
C GLU A 198 -3.89 -10.12 43.51
N VAL A 199 -3.16 -9.65 44.53
CA VAL A 199 -1.81 -10.06 44.86
C VAL A 199 -1.67 -10.33 46.35
N ASP A 200 -0.97 -11.41 46.70
CA ASP A 200 -0.64 -11.75 48.08
C ASP A 200 0.48 -10.85 48.60
N VAL A 201 0.28 -10.32 49.81
CA VAL A 201 1.22 -9.45 50.51
C VAL A 201 1.26 -9.79 52.00
N GLU A 202 2.41 -9.50 52.61
CA GLU A 202 2.58 -9.57 54.05
C GLU A 202 2.38 -8.18 54.67
N ASN A 203 1.93 -8.16 55.92
CA ASN A 203 1.79 -6.94 56.71
C ASN A 203 3.16 -6.33 57.04
N LYS A 204 3.20 -5.01 57.24
CA LYS A 204 4.38 -4.24 57.63
C LYS A 204 5.56 -4.33 56.65
N LYS A 205 5.29 -4.46 55.35
CA LYS A 205 6.30 -4.51 54.28
C LYS A 205 6.11 -3.40 53.24
N ASP A 206 7.22 -2.98 52.66
CA ASP A 206 7.24 -2.10 51.49
C ASP A 206 7.22 -2.95 50.22
N TYR A 207 6.41 -2.53 49.24
CA TYR A 207 6.24 -3.17 47.95
C TYR A 207 6.42 -2.16 46.83
N TYR A 208 6.99 -2.61 45.72
CA TYR A 208 7.24 -1.84 44.52
C TYR A 208 6.69 -2.60 43.33
N TRP A 209 5.92 -1.91 42.49
CA TRP A 209 5.23 -2.54 41.37
C TRP A 209 5.21 -1.64 40.15
N LYS A 210 5.11 -2.28 38.99
CA LYS A 210 4.94 -1.63 37.68
C LYS A 210 4.22 -2.58 36.73
N ILE A 211 3.68 -2.02 35.67
CA ILE A 211 3.06 -2.75 34.57
C ILE A 211 3.82 -2.42 33.29
N ILE A 212 4.15 -3.46 32.52
CA ILE A 212 4.60 -3.33 31.14
C ILE A 212 3.45 -3.76 30.24
N ALA A 213 2.99 -2.86 29.37
CA ALA A 213 2.02 -3.17 28.32
C ALA A 213 2.75 -3.63 27.06
N ILE A 214 2.23 -4.66 26.40
CA ILE A 214 2.81 -5.26 25.20
C ILE A 214 1.72 -5.40 24.13
N ASP A 215 1.99 -4.90 22.92
CA ASP A 215 1.12 -5.04 21.76
C ASP A 215 1.37 -6.33 20.97
N SER A 216 0.51 -6.62 20.00
CA SER A 216 0.59 -7.82 19.14
C SER A 216 1.85 -7.88 18.26
N ASN A 217 2.55 -6.75 18.10
CA ASN A 217 3.79 -6.61 17.34
C ASN A 217 5.03 -6.70 18.23
N GLY A 218 4.87 -6.85 19.55
CA GLY A 218 5.93 -6.93 20.55
C GLY A 218 6.52 -5.58 20.97
N ASN A 219 5.93 -4.45 20.59
CA ASN A 219 6.30 -3.18 21.20
C ASN A 219 5.78 -3.11 22.64
N SER A 220 6.44 -2.31 23.47
CA SER A 220 6.05 -2.20 24.86
C SER A 220 6.29 -0.83 25.46
N SER A 221 5.54 -0.55 26.53
CA SER A 221 5.71 0.64 27.35
C SER A 221 5.56 0.32 28.83
N SER A 222 6.20 1.14 29.67
CA SER A 222 6.27 0.94 31.11
C SER A 222 5.52 2.03 31.84
N SER A 223 4.74 1.66 32.85
CA SER A 223 4.06 2.59 33.75
C SER A 223 5.01 3.42 34.63
N GLY A 224 6.28 3.01 34.71
CA GLY A 224 7.16 3.39 35.82
C GLY A 224 6.80 2.66 37.11
N VAL A 225 7.62 2.85 38.15
CA VAL A 225 7.51 2.10 39.41
C VAL A 225 6.76 2.92 40.45
N TYR A 226 5.71 2.33 41.02
CA TYR A 226 5.04 2.86 42.22
C TYR A 226 5.43 2.02 43.43
N GLY A 227 5.57 2.68 44.58
CA GLY A 227 5.78 2.02 45.87
C GLY A 227 4.55 2.14 46.77
N PHE A 228 4.28 1.15 47.60
CA PHE A 228 3.29 1.22 48.68
C PHE A 228 3.74 0.40 49.88
N ARG A 229 3.17 0.68 51.04
CA ARG A 229 3.46 -0.03 52.30
C ARG A 229 2.21 -0.68 52.87
N THR A 230 2.37 -1.87 53.43
CA THR A 230 1.32 -2.55 54.19
C THR A 230 1.42 -2.25 55.69
N ASN A 231 0.29 -2.12 56.38
CA ASN A 231 0.20 -1.86 57.82
C ASN A 231 0.28 -3.13 58.70
#